data_AF-Q400R2-F1
#
_entry.id   AF-Q400R2-F1
#
_cell.length_a   1.000
_cell.length_b   1.000
_cell.length_c   1.000
_cell.angle_alpha   90.00
_cell.angle_beta   90.00
_cell.angle_gamma   90.00
#
_symmetry.space_group_name_H-M   'P 1'
#
loop_
_entity.id
_entity.type
_entity.pdbx_description
1 polymer ?
#
loop_
_entity_poly.entity_id
_entity_poly.type
_entity_poly.pdbx_seq_one_letter_code
_entity_poly.pdbx_strand_id
1 'polypeptide(L)'
;KPRSDAYEEKDGVKLPSYKGDNINGDAFNEKSRIPDPERMIRAYCQAAATLNLLRAFATGGYAAMQRVTQWNLDFVANSEQGDRYQELAHRVDEALGFMSAAGLTIDHPIMATTDFWTSHECLLLPYEQSLTRLDTTSGLYYDCSAHMVWVGERTRQLDGAHVEFLRGVANPLGIKVSQKMDPNELVKLVDILNPNNKPGRITVIVRMGAENMRVKLSPLIKAVRQAGQVVTWVCDPMHGNTIKAPSGLKTRPFDSILAEVRAFFDV
;
A
#
# COMPACT_ATOMS: atom_id res chain seq x y z
N LYS A 1 12.73 -1.25 3.23
CA LYS A 1 12.24 -2.65 3.07
C LYS A 1 12.61 -3.44 4.32
N PRO A 2 11.65 -3.90 5.13
CA PRO A 2 11.95 -4.75 6.28
C PRO A 2 12.50 -6.09 5.80
N ARG A 3 13.46 -6.66 6.52
CA ARG A 3 14.13 -7.93 6.18
C ARG A 3 13.85 -8.96 7.25
N SER A 4 13.71 -10.23 6.85
CA SER A 4 13.56 -11.33 7.80
C SER A 4 14.90 -11.64 8.48
N ASP A 5 16.00 -11.59 7.70
CA ASP A 5 17.35 -11.79 8.21
C ASP A 5 18.18 -10.52 8.03
N ALA A 6 19.00 -10.20 9.03
CA ALA A 6 19.91 -9.06 9.00
C ALA A 6 21.03 -9.23 7.96
N TYR A 7 21.35 -10.47 7.60
CA TYR A 7 22.41 -10.83 6.66
C TYR A 7 21.86 -11.70 5.52
N GLU A 8 22.51 -11.59 4.36
CA GLU A 8 22.31 -12.41 3.18
C GLU A 8 23.61 -13.17 2.91
N GLU A 9 23.50 -14.47 2.67
CA GLU A 9 24.64 -15.35 2.40
C GLU A 9 24.54 -15.91 0.99
N LYS A 10 25.64 -15.81 0.22
CA LYS A 10 25.78 -16.41 -1.11
C LYS A 10 27.19 -16.96 -1.25
N ASP A 11 27.31 -18.19 -1.74
CA ASP A 11 28.59 -18.86 -2.02
C ASP A 11 29.58 -18.78 -0.84
N GLY A 12 29.08 -18.92 0.39
CA GLY A 12 29.86 -18.86 1.63
C GLY A 12 30.24 -17.46 2.12
N VAL A 13 29.88 -16.40 1.39
CA VAL A 13 30.10 -15.00 1.79
C VAL A 13 28.85 -14.44 2.44
N LYS A 14 28.99 -13.85 3.64
CA LYS A 14 27.90 -13.28 4.42
C LYS A 14 27.99 -11.75 4.46
N LEU A 15 27.00 -11.06 3.89
CA LEU A 15 26.94 -9.59 3.84
C LEU A 15 25.64 -9.05 4.47
N PRO A 16 25.59 -7.79 4.91
CA PRO A 16 24.33 -7.18 5.35
C PRO A 16 23.25 -7.29 4.26
N SER A 17 22.02 -7.60 4.68
CA SER A 17 20.87 -7.66 3.78
C SER A 17 20.62 -6.30 3.12
N TYR A 18 20.26 -6.31 1.84
CA TYR A 18 19.76 -5.13 1.13
C TYR A 18 18.43 -4.66 1.75
N LYS A 19 18.37 -3.44 2.28
CA LYS A 19 17.20 -2.88 2.98
C LYS A 19 16.40 -1.88 2.13
N GLY A 20 16.72 -1.76 0.84
CA GLY A 20 16.14 -0.77 -0.07
C GLY A 20 17.12 0.35 -0.38
N ASP A 21 16.94 0.97 -1.55
CA ASP A 21 17.89 1.96 -2.09
C ASP A 21 18.06 3.19 -1.21
N ASN A 22 17.08 3.46 -0.34
CA ASN A 22 17.11 4.51 0.68
C ASN A 22 18.11 4.22 1.83
N ILE A 23 18.63 2.99 1.92
CA ILE A 23 19.59 2.58 2.96
C ILE A 23 20.90 2.10 2.32
N ASN A 24 20.85 1.11 1.43
CA ASN A 24 22.03 0.51 0.81
C ASN A 24 21.73 0.00 -0.61
N GLY A 25 22.76 -0.40 -1.36
CA GLY A 25 22.64 -0.94 -2.71
C GLY A 25 22.25 -2.42 -2.73
N ASP A 26 21.65 -2.87 -3.82
CA ASP A 26 21.19 -4.23 -4.06
C ASP A 26 22.33 -5.20 -4.43
N ALA A 27 23.35 -4.70 -5.13
CA ALA A 27 24.53 -5.46 -5.53
C ALA A 27 25.17 -6.19 -4.33
N PHE A 28 25.54 -7.45 -4.54
CA PHE A 28 26.10 -8.33 -3.50
C PHE A 28 27.62 -8.12 -3.38
N ASN A 29 28.02 -6.96 -2.86
CA ASN A 29 29.40 -6.65 -2.52
C ASN A 29 29.44 -5.76 -1.27
N GLU A 30 30.57 -5.76 -0.56
CA GLU A 30 30.72 -5.06 0.72
C GLU A 30 30.40 -3.56 0.61
N LYS A 31 31.00 -2.87 -0.37
CA LYS A 31 30.80 -1.43 -0.60
C LYS A 31 29.34 -1.06 -0.80
N SER A 32 28.60 -1.85 -1.59
CA SER A 32 27.18 -1.60 -1.85
C SER A 32 26.30 -1.86 -0.63
N ARG A 33 26.68 -2.77 0.28
CA ARG A 33 25.85 -3.16 1.43
C ARG A 33 26.01 -2.26 2.65
N ILE A 34 27.03 -1.40 2.69
CA ILE A 34 27.21 -0.36 3.72
C ILE A 34 26.06 0.65 3.63
N PRO A 35 25.33 0.93 4.73
CA PRO A 35 24.34 2.00 4.77
C PRO A 35 24.96 3.37 4.49
N ASP A 36 24.31 4.16 3.63
CA ASP A 36 24.79 5.47 3.20
C ASP A 36 23.69 6.53 3.38
N PRO A 37 23.86 7.53 4.27
CA PRO A 37 22.85 8.53 4.57
C PRO A 37 22.51 9.45 3.38
N GLU A 38 23.42 9.64 2.42
CA GLU A 38 23.16 10.44 1.20
C GLU A 38 22.04 9.84 0.35
N ARG A 39 21.75 8.55 0.54
CA ARG A 39 20.63 7.87 -0.11
C ARG A 39 19.27 8.42 0.30
N MET A 40 19.14 9.01 1.49
CA MET A 40 17.92 9.70 1.91
C MET A 40 17.63 10.92 1.04
N ILE A 41 18.66 11.71 0.72
CA ILE A 41 18.54 12.86 -0.18
C ILE A 41 18.18 12.38 -1.58
N ARG A 42 18.85 11.33 -2.07
CA ARG A 42 18.53 10.73 -3.37
C ARG A 42 17.09 10.21 -3.44
N ALA A 43 16.62 9.52 -2.40
CA ALA A 43 15.25 9.01 -2.31
C ALA A 43 14.23 10.16 -2.33
N TYR A 44 14.50 11.24 -1.58
CA TYR A 44 13.67 12.45 -1.60
C TYR A 44 13.57 13.05 -3.01
N CYS A 45 14.71 13.28 -3.68
CA CYS A 45 14.72 13.85 -5.03
C CYS A 45 13.95 12.97 -6.03
N GLN A 46 14.13 11.65 -5.96
CA GLN A 46 13.41 10.70 -6.82
C GLN A 46 11.90 10.72 -6.55
N ALA A 47 11.50 10.75 -5.27
CA ALA A 47 10.10 10.80 -4.86
C ALA A 47 9.43 12.10 -5.30
N ALA A 48 10.10 13.25 -5.12
CA ALA A 48 9.61 14.55 -5.55
C ALA A 48 9.42 14.62 -7.07
N ALA A 49 10.40 14.16 -7.85
CA ALA A 49 10.30 14.12 -9.32
C ALA A 49 9.18 13.20 -9.79
N THR A 50 9.04 12.02 -9.17
CA THR A 50 7.99 11.05 -9.50
C THR A 50 6.61 11.59 -9.16
N LEU A 51 6.42 12.19 -7.98
CA LEU A 51 5.14 12.78 -7.60
C LEU A 51 4.77 13.98 -8.48
N ASN A 52 5.75 14.80 -8.88
CA ASN A 52 5.50 15.89 -9.83
C ASN A 52 4.95 15.36 -11.16
N LEU A 53 5.54 14.29 -11.69
CA LEU A 53 5.07 13.64 -12.92
C LEU A 53 3.67 13.02 -12.74
N LEU A 54 3.43 12.32 -11.63
CA LEU A 54 2.12 11.72 -11.34
C LEU A 54 1.01 12.77 -11.23
N ARG A 55 1.29 13.92 -10.59
CA ARG A 55 0.36 15.05 -10.53
C ARG A 55 0.06 15.60 -11.92
N ALA A 56 1.08 15.73 -12.76
CA ALA A 56 0.90 16.17 -14.15
C ALA A 56 0.03 15.19 -14.95
N PHE A 57 0.14 13.87 -14.73
CA PHE A 57 -0.75 12.89 -15.37
C PHE A 57 -2.18 12.91 -14.83
N ALA A 58 -2.35 13.12 -13.52
CA ALA A 58 -3.65 13.14 -12.86
C ALA A 58 -4.52 14.33 -13.31
N THR A 59 -3.90 15.50 -13.54
CA THR A 59 -4.63 16.73 -13.94
C THR A 59 -4.46 17.10 -15.41
N GLY A 60 -3.43 16.61 -16.10
CA GLY A 60 -3.10 16.94 -17.49
C GLY A 60 -3.80 16.10 -18.56
N GLY A 61 -4.93 15.46 -18.23
CA GLY A 61 -5.75 14.68 -19.16
C GLY A 61 -5.26 13.26 -19.46
N TYR A 62 -4.12 12.82 -18.93
CA TYR A 62 -3.71 11.41 -19.05
C TYR A 62 -4.67 10.51 -18.27
N ALA A 63 -5.20 10.97 -17.14
CA ALA A 63 -6.18 10.26 -16.33
C ALA A 63 -7.64 10.41 -16.78
N ALA A 64 -7.90 10.99 -17.96
CA ALA A 64 -9.26 11.15 -18.47
C ALA A 64 -9.94 9.78 -18.64
N MET A 65 -11.20 9.66 -18.21
CA MET A 65 -11.92 8.36 -18.16
C MET A 65 -12.01 7.65 -19.52
N GLN A 66 -11.92 8.39 -20.62
CA GLN A 66 -11.93 7.82 -21.97
C GLN A 66 -10.71 6.96 -22.29
N ARG A 67 -9.60 7.13 -21.57
CA ARG A 67 -8.40 6.30 -21.77
C ARG A 67 -8.50 4.94 -21.08
N VAL A 68 -9.52 4.70 -20.25
CA VAL A 68 -9.74 3.40 -19.60
C VAL A 68 -9.91 2.29 -20.64
N THR A 69 -10.66 2.53 -21.72
CA THR A 69 -10.77 1.57 -22.83
C THR A 69 -9.42 1.36 -23.53
N GLN A 70 -8.65 2.43 -23.73
CA GLN A 70 -7.34 2.35 -24.38
C GLN A 70 -6.27 1.62 -23.55
N TRP A 71 -6.26 1.76 -22.22
CA TRP A 71 -5.37 1.02 -21.31
C TRP A 71 -5.71 -0.46 -21.20
N ASN A 72 -6.99 -0.79 -21.36
CA ASN A 72 -7.55 -2.11 -21.10
C ASN A 72 -7.41 -3.06 -22.29
N LEU A 73 -7.32 -2.55 -23.52
CA LEU A 73 -7.41 -3.37 -24.73
C LEU A 73 -6.08 -4.03 -25.13
N ASP A 74 -4.94 -3.38 -24.95
CA ASP A 74 -3.64 -3.87 -25.45
C ASP A 74 -3.18 -5.19 -24.76
N PHE A 75 -3.47 -5.35 -23.46
CA PHE A 75 -3.09 -6.55 -22.70
C PHE A 75 -4.03 -7.75 -22.94
N VAL A 76 -5.27 -7.46 -23.37
CA VAL A 76 -6.39 -8.40 -23.34
C VAL A 76 -6.67 -8.99 -24.72
N ALA A 77 -6.35 -8.24 -25.79
CA ALA A 77 -6.61 -8.61 -27.17
C ALA A 77 -6.06 -9.99 -27.61
N ASN A 78 -5.05 -10.53 -26.92
CA ASN A 78 -4.41 -11.82 -27.24
C ASN A 78 -4.50 -12.86 -26.11
N SER A 79 -5.44 -12.74 -25.17
CA SER A 79 -5.59 -13.67 -24.03
C SER A 79 -6.90 -14.45 -24.06
N GLU A 80 -6.89 -15.70 -23.59
CA GLU A 80 -8.09 -16.57 -23.49
C GLU A 80 -9.14 -16.01 -22.52
N GLN A 81 -8.73 -15.20 -21.55
CA GLN A 81 -9.62 -14.49 -20.63
C GLN A 81 -10.16 -13.18 -21.22
N GLY A 82 -9.84 -12.89 -22.50
CA GLY A 82 -10.12 -11.63 -23.16
C GLY A 82 -11.60 -11.28 -23.23
N ASP A 83 -12.43 -12.25 -23.60
CA ASP A 83 -13.86 -12.06 -23.84
C ASP A 83 -14.61 -11.53 -22.62
N ARG A 84 -14.30 -12.07 -21.42
CA ARG A 84 -14.96 -11.65 -20.17
C ARG A 84 -14.59 -10.22 -19.77
N TYR A 85 -13.36 -9.81 -20.07
CA TYR A 85 -12.90 -8.46 -19.79
C TYR A 85 -13.42 -7.46 -20.83
N GLN A 86 -13.52 -7.88 -22.09
CA GLN A 86 -14.15 -7.11 -23.16
C GLN A 86 -15.61 -6.77 -22.84
N GLU A 87 -16.41 -7.72 -22.33
CA GLU A 87 -17.80 -7.43 -21.95
C GLU A 87 -17.90 -6.32 -20.90
N LEU A 88 -17.04 -6.38 -19.86
CA LEU A 88 -17.01 -5.34 -18.83
C LEU A 88 -16.55 -3.99 -19.41
N ALA A 89 -15.52 -4.00 -20.25
CA ALA A 89 -15.02 -2.79 -20.91
C ALA A 89 -16.10 -2.16 -21.80
N HIS A 90 -16.86 -2.97 -22.55
CA HIS A 90 -17.99 -2.52 -23.36
C HIS A 90 -19.08 -1.86 -22.52
N ARG A 91 -19.46 -2.44 -21.37
CA ARG A 91 -20.45 -1.82 -20.47
C ARG A 91 -19.98 -0.48 -19.89
N VAL A 92 -18.68 -0.35 -19.61
CA VAL A 92 -18.09 0.93 -19.19
C VAL A 92 -18.15 1.95 -20.32
N ASP A 93 -17.85 1.55 -21.55
CA ASP A 93 -17.92 2.41 -22.74
C ASP A 93 -19.36 2.89 -23.01
N GLU A 94 -20.35 1.99 -22.93
CA GLU A 94 -21.77 2.34 -23.04
C GLU A 94 -22.21 3.36 -21.97
N ALA A 95 -21.76 3.18 -20.73
CA ALA A 95 -22.05 4.12 -19.65
C ALA A 95 -21.44 5.50 -19.90
N LEU A 96 -20.19 5.56 -20.39
CA LEU A 96 -19.53 6.82 -20.78
C LEU A 96 -20.25 7.48 -21.97
N GLY A 97 -20.70 6.70 -22.94
CA GLY A 97 -21.52 7.17 -24.07
C GLY A 97 -22.85 7.77 -23.61
N PHE A 98 -23.53 7.11 -22.66
CA PHE A 98 -24.76 7.63 -22.06
C PHE A 98 -24.52 8.96 -21.32
N MET A 99 -23.45 9.07 -20.53
CA MET A 99 -23.10 10.32 -19.84
C MET A 99 -22.88 11.45 -20.84
N SER A 100 -22.16 11.19 -21.93
CA SER A 100 -21.95 12.18 -23.00
C SER A 100 -23.26 12.60 -23.66
N ALA A 101 -24.16 11.64 -23.95
CA ALA A 101 -25.47 11.93 -24.54
C ALA A 101 -26.39 12.72 -23.58
N ALA A 102 -26.24 12.52 -22.27
CA ALA A 102 -26.97 13.25 -21.23
C ALA A 102 -26.40 14.66 -20.94
N GLY A 103 -25.36 15.09 -21.65
CA GLY A 103 -24.78 16.44 -21.54
C GLY A 103 -23.55 16.56 -20.63
N LEU A 104 -23.05 15.46 -20.06
CA LEU A 104 -21.74 15.40 -19.40
C LEU A 104 -20.67 15.14 -20.44
N THR A 105 -20.26 16.19 -21.14
CA THR A 105 -19.25 16.10 -22.20
C THR A 105 -17.87 15.76 -21.62
N ILE A 106 -17.00 15.33 -22.52
CA ILE A 106 -15.63 14.87 -22.22
C ILE A 106 -14.77 15.97 -21.58
N ASP A 107 -15.05 17.23 -21.94
CA ASP A 107 -14.35 18.41 -21.44
C ASP A 107 -14.80 18.79 -20.02
N HIS A 108 -15.84 18.12 -19.49
CA HIS A 108 -16.27 18.36 -18.12
C HIS A 108 -15.14 17.99 -17.14
N PRO A 109 -14.76 18.85 -16.17
CA PRO A 109 -13.60 18.63 -15.31
C PRO A 109 -13.56 17.28 -14.58
N ILE A 110 -14.73 16.76 -14.22
CA ILE A 110 -14.92 15.44 -13.59
C ILE A 110 -14.50 14.28 -14.50
N MET A 111 -14.60 14.46 -15.82
CA MET A 111 -14.21 13.46 -16.83
C MET A 111 -12.72 13.53 -17.19
N ALA A 112 -12.09 14.69 -16.97
CA ALA A 112 -10.74 15.00 -17.43
C ALA A 112 -9.66 14.91 -16.34
N THR A 113 -10.05 15.03 -15.07
CA THR A 113 -9.12 15.01 -13.93
C THR A 113 -9.43 13.87 -13.00
N THR A 114 -8.38 13.29 -12.44
CA THR A 114 -8.51 12.40 -11.29
C THR A 114 -7.64 12.90 -10.17
N ASP A 115 -8.00 12.44 -9.02
CA ASP A 115 -7.45 12.83 -7.76
C ASP A 115 -6.50 11.66 -7.41
N PHE A 116 -5.26 11.93 -6.97
CA PHE A 116 -4.23 10.89 -6.80
C PHE A 116 -3.39 11.08 -5.53
N TRP A 117 -3.15 9.99 -4.83
CA TRP A 117 -2.49 9.97 -3.52
C TRP A 117 -1.34 8.97 -3.51
N THR A 118 -0.35 9.26 -2.68
CA THR A 118 0.84 8.43 -2.47
C THR A 118 0.84 7.79 -1.11
N SER A 119 1.43 6.60 -1.02
CA SER A 119 1.69 5.93 0.25
C SER A 119 2.96 5.09 0.24
N HIS A 120 3.53 4.91 1.43
CA HIS A 120 4.63 3.97 1.70
C HIS A 120 4.60 3.47 3.15
N GLU A 121 5.40 2.43 3.41
CA GLU A 121 5.62 1.93 4.77
C GLU A 121 6.46 2.95 5.54
N CYS A 122 5.92 3.52 6.62
CA CYS A 122 6.67 4.31 7.58
C CYS A 122 7.70 3.40 8.24
N LEU A 123 8.94 3.47 7.78
CA LEU A 123 9.97 2.49 8.15
C LEU A 123 11.28 3.14 8.58
N LEU A 124 11.82 4.04 7.76
CA LEU A 124 13.09 4.70 8.05
C LEU A 124 12.79 6.01 8.80
N LEU A 125 12.59 5.91 10.11
CA LEU A 125 12.13 7.05 10.93
C LEU A 125 12.95 8.34 10.79
N PRO A 126 14.30 8.34 10.61
CA PRO A 126 15.03 9.57 10.33
C PRO A 126 14.54 10.29 9.05
N TYR A 127 14.16 9.54 8.03
CA TYR A 127 13.59 10.08 6.79
C TYR A 127 12.19 10.67 7.04
N GLU A 128 11.31 9.91 7.69
CA GLU A 128 9.94 10.34 7.99
C GLU A 128 9.92 11.57 8.91
N GLN A 129 10.75 11.57 9.95
CA GLN A 129 10.90 12.70 10.87
C GLN A 129 11.39 13.95 10.14
N SER A 130 12.35 13.82 9.21
CA SER A 130 12.86 14.97 8.44
C SER A 130 11.81 15.63 7.53
N LEU A 131 10.77 14.87 7.15
CA LEU A 131 9.69 15.31 6.28
C LEU A 131 8.41 15.66 7.04
N THR A 132 8.38 15.49 8.35
CA THR A 132 7.24 15.86 9.19
C THR A 132 7.17 17.36 9.41
N ARG A 133 6.00 17.97 9.19
CA ARG A 133 5.77 19.42 9.29
C ARG A 133 4.55 19.73 10.14
N LEU A 134 4.60 20.87 10.83
CA LEU A 134 3.44 21.45 11.49
C LEU A 134 2.58 22.17 10.45
N ASP A 135 1.32 21.79 10.34
CA ASP A 135 0.35 22.52 9.54
C ASP A 135 -0.08 23.79 10.28
N THR A 136 0.09 24.95 9.65
CA THR A 136 -0.16 26.26 10.28
C THR A 136 -1.65 26.55 10.50
N THR A 137 -2.54 25.83 9.82
CA THR A 137 -4.00 26.04 9.90
C THR A 137 -4.61 25.24 11.05
N SER A 138 -4.26 23.96 11.15
CA SER A 138 -4.79 23.01 12.12
C SER A 138 -3.95 22.86 13.38
N GLY A 139 -2.67 23.27 13.35
CA GLY A 139 -1.73 23.07 14.45
C GLY A 139 -1.32 21.61 14.66
N LEU A 140 -1.60 20.74 13.69
CA LEU A 140 -1.28 19.31 13.74
C LEU A 140 0.00 19.01 12.96
N TYR A 141 0.74 17.99 13.38
CA TYR A 141 1.87 17.47 12.62
C TYR A 141 1.41 16.50 11.54
N TYR A 142 1.96 16.63 10.34
CA TYR A 142 1.78 15.69 9.24
C TYR A 142 3.14 15.19 8.78
N ASP A 143 3.27 13.89 8.58
CA ASP A 143 4.37 13.33 7.81
C ASP A 143 4.12 13.69 6.33
N CYS A 144 4.83 14.70 5.81
CA CYS A 144 4.64 15.17 4.44
C CYS A 144 5.46 14.34 3.42
N SER A 145 6.00 13.18 3.81
CA SER A 145 6.65 12.26 2.88
C SER A 145 5.65 11.58 1.94
N ALA A 146 4.41 11.37 2.38
CA ALA A 146 3.31 10.81 1.60
C ALA A 146 1.94 11.23 2.17
N HIS A 147 0.87 10.97 1.42
CA HIS A 147 -0.49 11.31 1.87
C HIS A 147 -0.96 10.33 2.96
N MET A 148 -0.69 9.04 2.76
CA MET A 148 -1.01 7.97 3.71
C MET A 148 0.25 7.14 3.97
N VAL A 149 0.49 6.77 5.22
CA VAL A 149 1.62 5.92 5.61
C VAL A 149 1.14 4.73 6.43
N TRP A 150 1.84 3.59 6.36
CA TRP A 150 1.46 2.42 7.13
C TRP A 150 2.57 1.88 8.01
N VAL A 151 2.19 1.26 9.13
CA VAL A 151 3.09 0.43 9.94
C VAL A 151 3.11 -1.00 9.41
N GLY A 152 4.31 -1.56 9.27
CA GLY A 152 4.52 -2.90 8.77
C GLY A 152 4.26 -3.98 9.82
N GLU A 153 4.06 -5.22 9.34
CA GLU A 153 3.85 -6.39 10.22
C GLU A 153 5.00 -6.61 11.23
N ARG A 154 6.22 -6.17 10.89
CA ARG A 154 7.42 -6.37 11.72
C ARG A 154 7.77 -5.17 12.60
N THR A 155 7.05 -4.07 12.46
CA THR A 155 7.34 -2.78 13.12
C THR A 155 6.15 -2.23 13.90
N ARG A 156 5.10 -3.04 14.09
CA ARG A 156 3.85 -2.66 14.76
C ARG A 156 3.79 -3.02 16.25
N GLN A 157 4.94 -3.10 16.93
CA GLN A 157 4.97 -3.35 18.38
C GLN A 157 4.29 -2.18 19.10
N LEU A 158 3.42 -2.49 20.09
CA LEU A 158 2.61 -1.48 20.79
C LEU A 158 3.44 -0.37 21.43
N ASP A 159 4.62 -0.70 21.95
CA ASP A 159 5.61 0.18 22.57
C ASP A 159 6.77 0.54 21.61
N GLY A 160 6.63 0.21 20.34
CA GLY A 160 7.66 0.42 19.31
C GLY A 160 7.71 1.86 18.79
N ALA A 161 8.90 2.26 18.33
CA ALA A 161 9.15 3.61 17.82
C ALA A 161 8.25 4.01 16.64
N HIS A 162 7.88 3.07 15.77
CA HIS A 162 6.99 3.35 14.64
C HIS A 162 5.56 3.65 15.07
N VAL A 163 5.04 2.93 16.06
CA VAL A 163 3.70 3.20 16.61
C VAL A 163 3.70 4.55 17.31
N GLU A 164 4.75 4.87 18.08
CA GLU A 164 4.89 6.18 18.73
C GLU A 164 4.98 7.33 17.71
N PHE A 165 5.77 7.16 16.65
CA PHE A 165 5.86 8.16 15.58
C PHE A 165 4.50 8.40 14.92
N LEU A 166 3.80 7.33 14.53
CA LEU A 166 2.51 7.42 13.84
C LEU A 166 1.38 7.94 14.73
N ARG A 167 1.47 7.73 16.06
CA ARG A 167 0.56 8.32 17.05
C ARG A 167 0.56 9.85 16.98
N GLY A 168 1.71 10.46 16.67
CA GLY A 168 1.90 11.91 16.64
C GLY A 168 1.51 12.62 15.34
N VAL A 169 1.32 11.90 14.24
CA VAL A 169 1.01 12.50 12.92
C VAL A 169 -0.47 12.41 12.57
N ALA A 170 -0.99 13.36 11.81
CA ALA A 170 -2.41 13.51 11.47
C ALA A 170 -2.82 12.83 10.13
N ASN A 171 -1.88 12.23 9.40
CA ASN A 171 -2.13 11.48 8.17
C ASN A 171 -3.14 10.32 8.37
N PRO A 172 -3.92 9.92 7.36
CA PRO A 172 -4.53 8.59 7.35
C PRO A 172 -3.44 7.51 7.50
N LEU A 173 -3.73 6.49 8.31
CA LEU A 173 -2.76 5.47 8.69
C LEU A 173 -3.20 4.08 8.23
N GLY A 174 -2.21 3.26 7.91
CA GLY A 174 -2.39 1.84 7.63
C GLY A 174 -1.76 0.97 8.70
N ILE A 175 -2.38 -0.17 9.00
CA ILE A 175 -1.80 -1.19 9.87
C ILE A 175 -1.76 -2.50 9.08
N LYS A 176 -0.57 -3.00 8.78
CA LYS A 176 -0.43 -4.32 8.15
C LYS A 176 -0.70 -5.42 9.18
N VAL A 177 -1.58 -6.35 8.81
CA VAL A 177 -2.04 -7.42 9.70
C VAL A 177 -1.92 -8.77 9.00
N SER A 178 -1.09 -9.66 9.56
CA SER A 178 -0.98 -11.04 9.10
C SER A 178 -1.94 -11.99 9.84
N GLN A 179 -1.92 -13.27 9.44
CA GLN A 179 -2.63 -14.37 10.11
C GLN A 179 -2.20 -14.60 11.57
N LYS A 180 -1.11 -13.96 12.02
CA LYS A 180 -0.56 -14.04 13.38
C LYS A 180 -1.06 -12.94 14.30
N MET A 181 -1.85 -11.97 13.80
CA MET A 181 -2.35 -10.89 14.63
C MET A 181 -3.29 -11.41 15.71
N ASP A 182 -3.05 -10.95 16.94
CA ASP A 182 -3.97 -11.14 18.05
C ASP A 182 -5.10 -10.09 17.99
N PRO A 183 -6.38 -10.48 18.15
CA PRO A 183 -7.49 -9.53 18.11
C PRO A 183 -7.42 -8.43 19.17
N ASN A 184 -6.95 -8.73 20.39
CA ASN A 184 -6.84 -7.73 21.45
C ASN A 184 -5.68 -6.77 21.18
N GLU A 185 -4.59 -7.26 20.62
CA GLU A 185 -3.47 -6.42 20.18
C GLU A 185 -3.90 -5.45 19.07
N LEU A 186 -4.70 -5.91 18.09
CA LEU A 186 -5.26 -5.04 17.05
C LEU A 186 -6.13 -3.93 17.65
N VAL A 187 -7.03 -4.27 18.58
CA VAL A 187 -7.87 -3.27 19.27
C VAL A 187 -7.00 -2.22 19.97
N LYS A 188 -5.98 -2.65 20.72
CA LYS A 188 -5.04 -1.73 21.39
C LYS A 188 -4.27 -0.85 20.40
N LEU A 189 -3.83 -1.39 19.27
CA LEU A 189 -3.16 -0.61 18.23
C LEU A 189 -4.08 0.47 17.66
N VAL A 190 -5.35 0.14 17.42
CA VAL A 190 -6.34 1.11 16.92
C VAL A 190 -6.62 2.18 17.97
N ASP A 191 -6.71 1.83 19.26
CA ASP A 191 -6.89 2.80 20.35
C ASP A 191 -5.72 3.81 20.41
N ILE A 192 -4.48 3.32 20.27
CA ILE A 192 -3.29 4.19 20.27
C ILE A 192 -3.28 5.13 19.06
N LEU A 193 -3.60 4.62 17.87
CA LEU A 193 -3.45 5.35 16.61
C LEU A 193 -4.69 6.16 16.19
N ASN A 194 -5.84 5.88 16.79
CA ASN A 194 -7.13 6.53 16.54
C ASN A 194 -7.94 6.72 17.83
N PRO A 195 -7.43 7.46 18.83
CA PRO A 195 -8.05 7.58 20.14
C PRO A 195 -9.44 8.25 20.10
N ASN A 196 -9.71 9.05 19.07
CA ASN A 196 -10.99 9.73 18.88
C ASN A 196 -11.96 8.93 17.97
N ASN A 197 -11.60 7.71 17.60
CA ASN A 197 -12.39 6.83 16.72
C ASN A 197 -12.85 7.53 15.43
N LYS A 198 -11.99 8.35 14.82
CA LYS A 198 -12.31 9.12 13.62
C LYS A 198 -12.45 8.17 12.42
N PRO A 199 -13.61 8.12 11.72
CA PRO A 199 -13.75 7.32 10.51
C PRO A 199 -12.73 7.71 9.44
N GLY A 200 -12.15 6.72 8.76
CA GLY A 200 -11.13 6.92 7.73
C GLY A 200 -9.70 7.18 8.26
N ARG A 201 -9.50 7.29 9.58
CA ARG A 201 -8.16 7.42 10.16
C ARG A 201 -7.33 6.14 10.03
N ILE A 202 -7.94 4.97 10.27
CA ILE A 202 -7.23 3.68 10.24
C ILE A 202 -7.73 2.83 9.08
N THR A 203 -6.78 2.33 8.30
CA THR A 203 -6.96 1.25 7.35
C THR A 203 -6.26 -0.01 7.86
N VAL A 204 -7.03 -1.06 8.16
CA VAL A 204 -6.49 -2.37 8.51
C VAL A 204 -6.23 -3.14 7.22
N ILE A 205 -4.94 -3.36 6.91
CA ILE A 205 -4.49 -3.97 5.66
C ILE A 205 -4.14 -5.44 5.93
N VAL A 206 -5.08 -6.33 5.63
CA VAL A 206 -4.99 -7.76 5.95
C VAL A 206 -4.23 -8.52 4.86
N ARG A 207 -3.29 -9.38 5.28
CA ARG A 207 -2.42 -10.17 4.39
C ARG A 207 -2.18 -11.56 4.96
N MET A 208 -3.22 -12.38 4.95
CA MET A 208 -3.29 -13.63 5.72
C MET A 208 -2.84 -14.85 4.91
N GLY A 209 -2.87 -14.75 3.59
CA GLY A 209 -2.77 -15.90 2.69
C GLY A 209 -4.14 -16.55 2.48
N ALA A 210 -4.34 -17.12 1.29
CA ALA A 210 -5.62 -17.68 0.85
C ALA A 210 -6.22 -18.70 1.83
N GLU A 211 -5.38 -19.55 2.42
CA GLU A 211 -5.78 -20.63 3.34
C GLU A 211 -6.25 -20.10 4.70
N ASN A 212 -5.75 -18.94 5.14
CA ASN A 212 -6.00 -18.42 6.48
C ASN A 212 -7.10 -17.36 6.52
N MET A 213 -7.38 -16.68 5.41
CA MET A 213 -8.26 -15.51 5.37
C MET A 213 -9.63 -15.76 6.04
N ARG A 214 -10.34 -16.84 5.66
CA ARG A 214 -11.68 -17.14 6.19
C ARG A 214 -11.69 -17.42 7.69
N VAL A 215 -10.61 -17.99 8.22
CA VAL A 215 -10.53 -18.40 9.63
C VAL A 215 -10.04 -17.26 10.51
N LYS A 216 -9.07 -16.48 10.02
CA LYS A 216 -8.32 -15.51 10.84
C LYS A 216 -8.88 -14.09 10.78
N LEU A 217 -9.63 -13.73 9.73
CA LEU A 217 -10.22 -12.40 9.62
C LEU A 217 -11.43 -12.20 10.53
N SER A 218 -12.34 -13.19 10.60
CA SER A 218 -13.58 -13.07 11.37
C SER A 218 -13.35 -12.70 12.86
N PRO A 219 -12.40 -13.32 13.60
CA PRO A 219 -12.10 -12.91 14.97
C PRO A 219 -11.63 -11.45 15.11
N LEU A 220 -10.84 -10.95 14.15
CA LEU A 220 -10.36 -9.56 14.17
C LEU A 220 -11.51 -8.57 13.95
N ILE A 221 -12.37 -8.83 12.96
CA ILE A 221 -13.54 -7.98 12.68
C ILE A 221 -14.46 -7.95 13.90
N LYS A 222 -14.70 -9.10 14.54
CA LYS A 222 -15.52 -9.18 15.76
C LYS A 222 -14.93 -8.36 16.90
N ALA A 223 -13.64 -8.46 17.16
CA ALA A 223 -12.98 -7.71 18.23
C ALA A 223 -13.05 -6.19 18.00
N VAL A 224 -12.70 -5.72 16.80
CA VAL A 224 -12.78 -4.28 16.43
C VAL A 224 -14.21 -3.77 16.54
N ARG A 225 -15.20 -4.56 16.08
CA ARG A 225 -16.62 -4.20 16.17
C ARG A 225 -17.11 -4.16 17.62
N GLN A 226 -16.72 -5.12 18.46
CA GLN A 226 -17.07 -5.15 19.89
C GLN A 226 -16.45 -3.99 20.66
N ALA A 227 -15.25 -3.56 20.28
CA ALA A 227 -14.60 -2.36 20.81
C ALA A 227 -15.26 -1.04 20.31
N GLY A 228 -16.23 -1.11 19.40
CA GLY A 228 -16.89 0.07 18.83
C GLY A 228 -16.00 0.89 17.90
N GLN A 229 -14.88 0.32 17.43
CA GLN A 229 -13.90 1.01 16.61
C GLN A 229 -14.29 1.03 15.13
N VAL A 230 -14.07 2.16 14.46
CA VAL A 230 -14.35 2.37 13.04
C VAL A 230 -13.04 2.36 12.25
N VAL A 231 -12.91 1.36 11.37
CA VAL A 231 -11.73 1.18 10.52
C VAL A 231 -12.15 0.82 9.09
N THR A 232 -11.28 1.10 8.13
CA THR A 232 -11.42 0.62 6.75
C THR A 232 -10.67 -0.71 6.60
N TRP A 233 -11.32 -1.75 6.07
CA TRP A 233 -10.67 -3.04 5.81
C TRP A 233 -10.19 -3.10 4.36
N VAL A 234 -8.92 -3.47 4.16
CA VAL A 234 -8.31 -3.62 2.83
C VAL A 234 -7.57 -4.95 2.75
N CYS A 235 -7.75 -5.67 1.64
CA CYS A 235 -7.03 -6.91 1.36
C CYS A 235 -5.70 -6.65 0.63
N ASP A 236 -4.60 -7.14 1.18
CA ASP A 236 -3.31 -7.32 0.51
C ASP A 236 -3.09 -8.81 0.25
N PRO A 237 -3.58 -9.32 -0.91
CA PRO A 237 -3.51 -10.73 -1.27
C PRO A 237 -2.12 -11.17 -1.74
N MET A 238 -1.10 -10.32 -1.61
CA MET A 238 0.22 -10.55 -2.19
C MET A 238 1.21 -11.07 -1.14
N HIS A 239 1.34 -10.36 -0.03
CA HIS A 239 2.37 -10.65 0.96
C HIS A 239 2.11 -11.92 1.77
N GLY A 240 0.85 -12.38 1.85
CA GLY A 240 0.48 -13.65 2.48
C GLY A 240 0.82 -14.90 1.64
N ASN A 241 0.80 -14.78 0.30
CA ASN A 241 0.90 -15.90 -0.64
C ASN A 241 2.29 -16.07 -1.26
N THR A 242 3.35 -15.61 -0.59
CA THR A 242 4.71 -15.72 -1.13
C THR A 242 5.30 -17.09 -0.80
N ILE A 243 5.70 -17.83 -1.83
CA ILE A 243 6.40 -19.13 -1.72
C ILE A 243 7.82 -19.01 -2.28
N LYS A 244 8.72 -19.91 -1.85
CA LYS A 244 10.07 -20.03 -2.42
C LYS A 244 10.06 -21.20 -3.40
N ALA A 245 10.29 -20.92 -4.68
CA ALA A 245 10.40 -21.93 -5.73
C ALA A 245 11.65 -22.81 -5.50
N PRO A 246 11.73 -24.01 -6.10
CA PRO A 246 12.92 -24.86 -6.03
C PRO A 246 14.22 -24.16 -6.46
N SER A 247 14.12 -23.19 -7.40
CA SER A 247 15.23 -22.34 -7.84
C SER A 247 15.69 -21.31 -6.80
N GLY A 248 15.03 -21.23 -5.65
CA GLY A 248 15.28 -20.24 -4.60
C GLY A 248 14.62 -18.88 -4.82
N LEU A 249 14.00 -18.66 -5.99
CA LEU A 249 13.26 -17.45 -6.31
C LEU A 249 11.95 -17.35 -5.53
N LYS A 250 11.58 -16.14 -5.10
CA LYS A 250 10.28 -15.87 -4.48
C LYS A 250 9.24 -15.67 -5.57
N THR A 251 8.15 -16.43 -5.52
CA THR A 251 7.03 -16.33 -6.45
C THR A 251 5.70 -16.33 -5.70
N ARG A 252 4.62 -15.99 -6.40
CA ARG A 252 3.23 -15.92 -5.88
C ARG A 252 2.29 -16.52 -6.93
N PRO A 253 1.64 -17.65 -6.63
CA PRO A 253 0.63 -18.21 -7.52
C PRO A 253 -0.56 -17.24 -7.67
N PHE A 254 -0.98 -16.95 -8.90
CA PHE A 254 -2.09 -16.03 -9.17
C PHE A 254 -3.42 -16.54 -8.59
N ASP A 255 -3.67 -17.85 -8.65
CA ASP A 255 -4.87 -18.46 -8.07
C ASP A 255 -4.98 -18.23 -6.56
N SER A 256 -3.85 -18.27 -5.83
CA SER A 256 -3.82 -17.96 -4.40
C SER A 256 -4.15 -16.49 -4.13
N ILE A 257 -3.63 -15.57 -4.96
CA ILE A 257 -3.95 -14.14 -4.86
C ILE A 257 -5.46 -13.92 -5.02
N LEU A 258 -6.05 -14.48 -6.08
CA LEU A 258 -7.48 -14.36 -6.34
C LEU A 258 -8.34 -15.04 -5.27
N ALA A 259 -7.92 -16.21 -4.77
CA ALA A 259 -8.60 -16.93 -3.70
C ALA A 259 -8.62 -16.13 -2.40
N GLU A 260 -7.55 -15.41 -2.05
CA GLU A 260 -7.51 -14.54 -0.87
C GLU A 260 -8.46 -13.34 -1.02
N VAL A 261 -8.54 -12.73 -2.20
CA VAL A 261 -9.50 -11.64 -2.47
C VAL A 261 -10.94 -12.13 -2.32
N ARG A 262 -11.29 -13.28 -2.93
CA ARG A 262 -12.64 -13.88 -2.79
C ARG A 262 -12.95 -14.19 -1.32
N ALA A 263 -12.01 -14.81 -0.62
CA ALA A 263 -12.14 -15.12 0.80
C ALA A 263 -12.35 -13.88 1.67
N PHE A 264 -11.72 -12.76 1.32
CA PHE A 264 -11.88 -11.49 2.04
C PHE A 264 -13.31 -10.94 1.89
N PHE A 265 -13.92 -11.04 0.71
CA PHE A 265 -15.31 -10.61 0.50
C PHE A 265 -16.35 -11.56 1.09
N ASP A 266 -16.04 -12.86 1.21
CA ASP A 266 -16.94 -13.85 1.82
C ASP A 266 -17.13 -13.65 3.34
N VAL A 267 -16.15 -13.03 4.02
CA VAL A 267 -16.10 -12.84 5.49
C VAL A 267 -16.75 -11.53 5.91
#